data_AF-A0A1E4TDT9-F1
#
_entry.id   AF-A0A1E4TDT9-F1
#
_cell.length_a   1.000
_cell.length_b   1.000
_cell.length_c   1.000
_cell.angle_alpha   90.00
_cell.angle_beta   90.00
_cell.angle_gamma   90.00
#
_symmetry.space_group_name_H-M   'P 1'
#
loop_
_entity.id
_entity.type
_entity.pdbx_description
1 polymer ?
#
loop_
_entity_poly.entity_id
_entity_poly.type
_entity_poly.pdbx_seq_one_letter_code
_entity_poly.pdbx_strand_id
1 'polypeptide(L)'
;MTKNRDKYARATFLHQAAQLSCNEGYEELSQMYNLGMENISKKSVLKISPHLKREVCKNCRITLNPGCSSTIRIENNSRSEDVKCDVLTVTCRKCGTKKRFPIGQDPDFQLWVDRD
;
A
#
# COMPACT_ATOMS: atom_id res chain seq x y z
N MET A 1 -6.99 -21.66 -18.77
CA MET A 1 -7.63 -20.75 -17.80
C MET A 1 -6.81 -20.73 -16.52
N THR A 2 -6.31 -19.58 -16.09
CA THR A 2 -5.51 -19.50 -14.86
C THR A 2 -6.38 -19.83 -13.64
N LYS A 3 -6.00 -20.87 -12.89
CA LYS A 3 -6.64 -21.26 -11.63
C LYS A 3 -6.62 -20.03 -10.71
N ASN A 4 -7.81 -19.52 -10.32
CA ASN A 4 -8.04 -18.29 -9.54
C ASN A 4 -8.25 -16.97 -10.31
N ARG A 5 -8.41 -16.95 -11.64
CA ARG A 5 -8.66 -15.71 -12.41
C ARG A 5 -9.75 -14.82 -11.79
N ASP A 6 -10.90 -15.40 -11.48
CA ASP A 6 -12.05 -14.63 -11.00
C ASP A 6 -11.83 -14.06 -9.59
N LYS A 7 -11.02 -14.74 -8.77
CA LYS A 7 -10.66 -14.26 -7.43
C LYS A 7 -9.71 -13.06 -7.52
N TYR A 8 -8.74 -13.11 -8.44
CA TYR A 8 -7.88 -11.97 -8.74
C TYR A 8 -8.69 -10.80 -9.30
N ALA A 9 -9.58 -11.04 -10.26
CA ALA A 9 -10.45 -10.01 -10.82
C ALA A 9 -11.29 -9.32 -9.73
N ARG A 10 -11.87 -10.10 -8.80
CA ARG A 10 -12.64 -9.57 -7.68
C ARG A 10 -11.80 -8.76 -6.70
N ALA A 11 -10.60 -9.23 -6.35
CA ALA A 11 -9.70 -8.51 -5.46
C ALA A 11 -9.25 -7.17 -6.07
N THR A 12 -8.90 -7.17 -7.36
CA THR A 12 -8.53 -5.95 -8.09
C THR A 12 -9.68 -4.98 -8.22
N PHE A 13 -10.88 -5.46 -8.58
CA PHE A 13 -12.08 -4.62 -8.67
C PHE A 13 -12.38 -3.89 -7.36
N LEU A 14 -12.33 -4.60 -6.23
CA LEU A 14 -12.54 -3.98 -4.92
C LEU A 14 -11.48 -2.93 -4.60
N HIS A 15 -10.22 -3.17 -4.94
CA HIS A 15 -9.18 -2.17 -4.71
C HIS A 15 -9.36 -0.93 -5.59
N GLN A 16 -9.74 -1.10 -6.86
CA GLN A 16 -10.05 0.03 -7.75
C GLN A 16 -11.23 0.85 -7.23
N ALA A 17 -12.30 0.19 -6.76
CA ALA A 17 -13.42 0.87 -6.10
C ALA A 17 -12.96 1.62 -4.84
N ALA A 18 -12.05 1.03 -4.05
CA ALA A 18 -11.50 1.69 -2.88
C ALA A 18 -10.67 2.94 -3.21
N GLN A 19 -9.92 2.93 -4.31
CA GLN A 19 -9.16 4.08 -4.80
C GLN A 19 -10.12 5.19 -5.24
N LEU A 20 -11.13 4.86 -6.06
CA LEU A 20 -12.15 5.82 -6.52
C LEU A 20 -12.88 6.46 -5.34
N SER A 21 -13.38 5.65 -4.40
CA SER A 21 -14.06 6.18 -3.21
C SER A 21 -13.16 7.08 -2.35
N CYS A 22 -11.87 6.74 -2.22
CA CYS A 22 -10.93 7.59 -1.49
C CYS A 22 -10.68 8.94 -2.18
N ASN A 23 -10.66 8.96 -3.52
CA ASN A 23 -10.46 10.18 -4.30
C ASN A 23 -11.67 11.12 -4.21
N GLU A 24 -12.87 10.56 -4.14
CA GLU A 24 -14.12 11.31 -3.91
C GLU A 24 -14.33 11.72 -2.43
N GLY A 25 -13.40 11.37 -1.53
CA GLY A 25 -13.47 11.71 -0.10
C GLY A 25 -14.29 10.74 0.76
N TYR A 26 -14.82 9.66 0.20
CA TYR A 26 -15.53 8.61 0.94
C TYR A 26 -14.56 7.61 1.58
N GLU A 27 -13.94 8.03 2.69
CA GLU A 27 -12.91 7.25 3.38
C GLU A 27 -13.42 5.91 3.94
N GLU A 28 -14.60 5.88 4.54
CA GLU A 28 -15.21 4.68 5.13
C GLU A 28 -15.47 3.61 4.05
N LEU A 29 -15.97 4.04 2.88
CA LEU A 29 -16.19 3.14 1.75
C LEU A 29 -14.88 2.56 1.24
N SER A 30 -13.83 3.39 1.15
CA SER A 30 -12.48 2.92 0.78
C SER A 30 -11.99 1.82 1.73
N GLN A 31 -12.19 1.99 3.05
CA GLN A 31 -11.81 0.99 4.04
C GLN A 31 -12.59 -0.31 3.88
N MET A 32 -13.90 -0.23 3.68
CA MET A 32 -14.76 -1.40 3.50
C MET A 32 -14.36 -2.21 2.26
N TYR A 33 -14.10 -1.55 1.14
CA TYR A 33 -13.67 -2.22 -0.10
C TYR A 33 -12.30 -2.90 0.06
N ASN A 34 -11.31 -2.21 0.65
CA ASN A 34 -10.00 -2.80 0.92
C ASN A 34 -10.07 -3.94 1.94
N LEU A 35 -10.95 -3.88 2.95
CA LEU A 35 -11.21 -5.00 3.86
C LEU A 35 -11.77 -6.21 3.10
N GLY A 36 -12.69 -6.00 2.16
CA GLY A 36 -13.21 -7.05 1.28
C GLY A 36 -12.11 -7.70 0.44
N MET A 37 -11.24 -6.89 -0.17
CA MET A 37 -10.09 -7.35 -0.94
C MET A 37 -9.09 -8.15 -0.07
N GLU A 38 -8.79 -7.69 1.14
CA GLU A 38 -7.94 -8.39 2.11
C GLU A 38 -8.54 -9.76 2.50
N ASN A 39 -9.85 -9.79 2.79
CA ASN A 39 -10.57 -11.01 3.16
C ASN A 39 -10.58 -12.05 2.04
N ILE A 40 -10.85 -11.65 0.80
CA ILE A 40 -10.82 -12.55 -0.36
C ILE A 40 -9.41 -13.12 -0.53
N SER A 41 -8.40 -12.26 -0.42
CA SER A 41 -7.01 -12.64 -0.60
C SER A 41 -6.53 -13.61 0.45
N LYS A 42 -6.89 -13.41 1.73
CA LYS A 42 -6.59 -14.34 2.83
C LYS A 42 -7.31 -15.67 2.66
N LYS A 43 -8.63 -15.65 2.44
CA LYS A 43 -9.44 -16.87 2.29
C LYS A 43 -9.02 -17.72 1.09
N SER A 44 -8.57 -17.06 0.03
CA SER A 44 -8.19 -17.72 -1.21
C SER A 44 -6.68 -17.95 -1.36
N VAL A 45 -5.89 -17.56 -0.35
CA VAL A 45 -4.42 -17.64 -0.34
C VAL A 45 -3.80 -17.01 -1.61
N LEU A 46 -4.31 -15.82 -1.99
CA LEU A 46 -3.81 -15.09 -3.17
C LEU A 46 -2.52 -14.35 -2.85
N LYS A 47 -1.54 -14.46 -3.74
CA LYS A 47 -0.37 -13.58 -3.75
C LYS A 47 -0.76 -12.27 -4.43
N ILE A 48 -0.98 -11.22 -3.65
CA ILE A 48 -1.22 -9.86 -4.17
C ILE A 48 0.12 -9.17 -4.47
N SER A 49 0.14 -8.32 -5.51
CA SER A 49 1.25 -7.44 -5.84
C SER A 49 1.71 -6.61 -4.63
N PRO A 50 3.04 -6.46 -4.40
CA PRO A 50 3.57 -5.58 -3.37
C PRO A 50 3.12 -4.12 -3.54
N HIS A 51 2.94 -3.64 -4.77
CA HIS A 51 2.49 -2.27 -5.05
C HIS A 51 1.14 -1.97 -4.42
N LEU A 52 0.15 -2.85 -4.65
CA LEU A 52 -1.17 -2.75 -4.04
C LEU A 52 -1.08 -2.79 -2.50
N LYS A 53 -0.25 -3.69 -1.93
CA LYS A 53 -0.05 -3.73 -0.48
C LYS A 53 0.61 -2.46 0.05
N ARG A 54 1.42 -1.74 -0.72
CA ARG A 54 2.04 -0.47 -0.33
C ARG A 54 1.00 0.65 -0.30
N GLU A 55 0.02 0.61 -1.18
CA GLU A 55 -1.08 1.59 -1.27
C GLU A 55 -2.18 1.41 -0.21
N VAL A 56 -2.28 0.29 0.51
CA VAL A 56 -3.38 0.08 1.49
C VAL A 56 -2.88 0.14 2.93
N CYS A 57 -3.48 0.94 3.81
CA CYS A 57 -3.07 1.02 5.22
C CYS A 57 -3.15 -0.35 5.91
N LYS A 58 -2.05 -0.80 6.55
CA LYS A 58 -1.99 -2.10 7.23
C LYS A 58 -2.88 -2.22 8.47
N ASN A 59 -3.36 -1.10 9.01
CA ASN A 59 -4.20 -1.06 10.20
C ASN A 59 -5.66 -0.77 9.84
N CYS A 60 -5.97 0.43 9.35
CA CYS A 60 -7.35 0.81 9.09
C CYS A 60 -7.85 0.49 7.66
N ARG A 61 -7.02 -0.10 6.81
CA ARG A 61 -7.32 -0.44 5.39
C ARG A 61 -7.72 0.72 4.47
N ILE A 62 -7.61 1.98 4.88
CA ILE A 62 -7.84 3.09 3.93
C ILE A 62 -6.78 3.06 2.82
N THR A 63 -7.17 3.41 1.60
CA THR A 63 -6.19 3.66 0.52
C THR A 63 -5.31 4.84 0.91
N LEU A 64 -4.00 4.71 0.73
CA LEU A 64 -2.97 5.70 1.01
C LEU A 64 -2.68 6.48 -0.28
N ASN A 65 -3.51 7.48 -0.55
CA ASN A 65 -3.30 8.44 -1.63
C ASN A 65 -2.39 9.57 -1.10
N PRO A 66 -1.22 9.82 -1.70
CA PRO A 66 -0.33 10.90 -1.27
C PRO A 66 -1.03 12.27 -1.32
N GLY A 67 -0.92 13.05 -0.24
CA GLY A 67 -1.50 14.40 -0.19
C GLY A 67 -2.98 14.44 0.18
N CYS A 68 -3.75 13.36 -0.03
CA CYS A 68 -5.15 13.23 0.39
C CYS A 68 -5.27 12.50 1.73
N SER A 69 -5.10 11.17 1.73
CA SER A 69 -5.30 10.28 2.89
C SER A 69 -3.99 9.83 3.56
N SER A 70 -2.84 10.19 2.96
CA SER A 70 -1.52 9.89 3.50
C SER A 70 -0.54 11.04 3.34
N THR A 71 0.48 11.08 4.19
CA THR A 71 1.64 11.96 4.05
C THR A 71 2.89 11.13 3.76
N ILE A 72 3.72 11.62 2.85
CA ILE A 72 4.99 11.01 2.50
C ILE A 72 6.11 11.95 2.92
N ARG A 73 7.09 11.42 3.65
CA ARG A 73 8.30 12.14 4.05
C ARG A 73 9.50 11.21 3.94
N ILE A 74 10.65 11.77 3.63
CA ILE A 74 11.94 11.09 3.80
C ILE A 74 12.42 11.46 5.19
N GLU A 75 12.60 10.45 6.05
CA GLU A 75 13.09 10.60 7.41
C GLU A 75 14.48 9.95 7.49
N ASN A 76 15.46 10.68 8.00
CA ASN A 76 16.78 10.13 8.35
C ASN A 76 16.98 10.29 9.86
N ASN A 77 16.95 9.17 10.59
CA ASN A 77 17.13 9.15 12.05
C ASN A 77 18.55 8.71 12.46
N SER A 78 19.48 8.63 11.50
CA SER A 78 20.87 8.27 11.78
C SER A 78 21.61 9.45 12.43
N ARG A 79 22.63 9.14 13.23
CA ARG A 79 23.49 10.16 13.84
C ARG A 79 24.47 10.78 12.83
N SER A 80 24.80 10.05 11.77
CA SER A 80 25.75 10.48 10.74
C SER A 80 25.10 11.30 9.62
N GLU A 81 23.76 11.37 9.59
CA GLU A 81 23.00 12.01 8.50
C GLU A 81 23.36 11.47 7.11
N ASP A 82 23.83 10.21 7.05
CA ASP A 82 24.21 9.57 5.81
C ASP A 82 22.99 9.29 4.94
N VAL A 83 23.07 9.63 3.65
CA VAL A 83 22.01 9.34 2.65
C VAL A 83 21.63 7.85 2.63
N LYS A 84 22.58 6.96 2.97
CA LYS A 84 22.34 5.51 3.08
C LYS A 84 21.29 5.13 4.13
N CYS A 85 21.03 6.02 5.07
CA CYS A 85 20.06 5.84 6.14
C CYS A 85 18.69 6.49 5.84
N ASP A 86 18.47 7.02 4.64
CA ASP A 86 17.20 7.61 4.26
C ASP A 86 16.07 6.58 4.20
N VAL A 87 14.97 6.88 4.87
CA VAL A 87 13.78 6.04 4.93
C VAL A 87 12.57 6.83 4.46
N LEU A 88 11.91 6.33 3.41
CA LEU A 88 10.62 6.85 2.97
C LEU A 88 9.53 6.38 3.94
N THR A 89 8.98 7.31 4.69
CA THR A 89 7.87 7.08 5.63
C THR A 89 6.55 7.56 5.02
N VAL A 90 5.64 6.62 4.81
CA VAL A 90 4.24 6.88 4.43
C VAL A 90 3.37 6.78 5.67
N THR A 91 2.76 7.88 6.09
CA THR A 91 1.91 7.97 7.29
C THR A 91 0.44 8.09 6.89
N CYS A 92 -0.40 7.20 7.41
CA CYS A 92 -1.85 7.31 7.25
C CYS A 92 -2.39 8.50 8.05
N ARG A 93 -3.13 9.41 7.40
CA ARG A 93 -3.74 10.56 8.09
C ARG A 93 -4.90 10.17 9.01
N LYS A 94 -5.60 9.09 8.69
CA LYS A 94 -6.77 8.61 9.48
C LYS A 94 -6.39 7.95 10.80
N CYS A 95 -5.40 7.05 10.82
CA CYS A 95 -5.04 6.28 12.02
C CYS A 95 -3.59 6.44 12.48
N GLY A 96 -2.79 7.29 11.82
CA GLY A 96 -1.39 7.55 12.18
C GLY A 96 -0.41 6.41 11.90
N THR A 97 -0.88 5.27 11.38
CA THR A 97 -0.03 4.11 11.11
C THR A 97 1.00 4.44 10.03
N LYS A 98 2.27 4.15 10.31
CA LYS A 98 3.41 4.39 9.43
C LYS A 98 3.83 3.12 8.67
N LYS A 99 4.13 3.27 7.38
CA LYS A 99 4.91 2.33 6.57
C LYS A 99 6.25 2.96 6.24
N ARG A 100 7.31 2.17 6.30
CA ARG A 100 8.68 2.63 6.11
C ARG A 100 9.34 1.82 5.02
N PHE A 101 10.01 2.48 4.10
CA PHE A 101 10.76 1.87 3.01
C PHE A 101 12.19 2.41 3.04
N PRO A 102 13.21 1.57 3.26
CA PRO A 102 14.60 2.01 3.28
C PRO A 102 15.05 2.32 1.84
N ILE A 103 15.00 3.58 1.44
CA ILE A 103 15.36 4.00 0.09
C ILE A 103 16.86 4.31 -0.04
N GLY A 104 17.52 4.65 1.07
CA GLY A 104 18.96 4.96 1.08
C GLY A 104 19.88 3.74 1.02
N GLN A 105 19.41 2.57 1.50
CA GLN A 105 20.28 1.39 1.65
C GLN A 105 20.80 0.85 0.32
N ASP A 106 19.94 0.85 -0.70
CA ASP A 106 20.23 0.37 -2.04
C ASP A 106 19.43 1.21 -3.06
N PRO A 107 20.06 2.20 -3.71
CA PRO A 107 19.40 3.07 -4.69
C PRO A 107 18.85 2.32 -5.90
N ASP A 108 19.45 1.19 -6.25
CA ASP A 108 19.07 0.36 -7.40
C ASP A 108 18.08 -0.75 -7.00
N PHE A 109 17.57 -0.72 -5.77
CA PHE A 109 16.66 -1.74 -5.28
C PHE A 109 15.36 -1.80 -6.09
N GLN A 110 15.12 -2.97 -6.69
CA GLN A 110 13.88 -3.29 -7.37
C GLN A 110 13.14 -4.43 -6.67
N LEU A 111 11.81 -4.32 -6.60
CA LEU A 111 10.95 -5.41 -6.15
C LEU A 111 11.10 -6.61 -7.08
N TRP A 112 10.95 -7.83 -6.54
CA TRP A 112 11.00 -9.06 -7.35
C TRP A 112 9.99 -9.10 -8.50
N VAL A 113 8.86 -8.37 -8.37
CA VAL A 113 7.82 -8.27 -9.41
C VAL A 113 8.19 -7.33 -10.55
N ASP A 114 9.18 -6.45 -10.34
CA ASP A 114 9.60 -5.42 -11.29
C ASP A 114 10.92 -5.78 -11.99
N ARG A 115 11.48 -6.98 -11.71
CA ARG A 115 12.67 -7.49 -12.39
C ARG A 115 12.25 -8.18 -13.69
N ASP A 116 12.84 -7.77 -14.80
CA ASP A 116 12.67 -8.40 -16.12
C ASP A 116 13.29 -9.81 -16.18
#